data_AF-A0A5B8VH05-F1
#
_entry.id   AF-A0A5B8VH05-F1
#
_cell.length_a   1.000
_cell.length_b   1.000
_cell.length_c   1.000
_cell.angle_alpha   90.00
_cell.angle_beta   90.00
_cell.angle_gamma   90.00
#
_symmetry.space_group_name_H-M   'P 1'
#
loop_
_entity.id
_entity.type
_entity.pdbx_description
1 polymer ?
#
loop_
_entity_poly.entity_id
_entity_poly.type
_entity_poly.pdbx_seq_one_letter_code
_entity_poly.pdbx_strand_id
1 'polypeptide(L)'
;MDYQLKTEIGANADITWSPSLNLSDNQTPVFRLLPVASATFGNTFTGASLGPVFSLGKMGKNNQTIFWGSHLNGYSNESFFYFYPEMVMSLYNATIQGGLFRSDKGPYTGKLNHLRYRQTIGWMHSGPIFNIGLGLVFDSRESKTQWHSQWYGHVQLGVSF
;
A
#
# COMPACT_ATOMS: atom_id res chain seq x y z
N MET A 1 22.64 16.40 19.51
CA MET A 1 21.94 15.35 18.72
C MET A 1 20.74 16.02 18.07
N ASP A 2 20.97 16.87 17.06
CA ASP A 2 20.04 17.97 16.70
C ASP A 2 19.61 17.94 15.23
N TYR A 3 19.23 16.77 14.73
CA TYR A 3 18.81 16.57 13.33
C TYR A 3 17.38 16.02 13.20
N GLN A 4 16.56 16.13 14.24
CA GLN A 4 15.18 15.65 14.22
C GLN A 4 14.20 16.80 13.93
N LEU A 5 13.29 16.57 12.98
CA LEU A 5 12.21 17.51 12.67
C LEU A 5 11.31 17.69 13.89
N LYS A 6 10.86 18.93 14.14
CA LYS A 6 10.00 19.25 15.28
C LYS A 6 8.62 18.59 15.10
N THR A 7 8.14 17.94 16.15
CA THR A 7 6.86 17.21 16.19
C THR A 7 5.65 18.10 15.86
N GLU A 8 4.72 17.63 15.03
CA GLU A 8 3.45 18.28 14.72
C GLU A 8 2.30 17.28 14.83
N ILE A 9 1.11 17.74 15.22
CA ILE A 9 -0.09 16.89 15.25
C ILE A 9 -0.52 16.65 13.80
N GLY A 10 -0.62 15.38 13.44
CA GLY A 10 -0.98 14.94 12.10
C GLY A 10 -2.39 14.38 12.00
N ALA A 11 -3.09 14.70 10.93
CA ALA A 11 -4.33 14.05 10.51
C ALA A 11 -4.27 13.79 8.99
N ASN A 12 -4.59 12.55 8.60
CA ASN A 12 -4.66 12.14 7.21
C ASN A 12 -6.01 11.44 6.97
N ALA A 13 -6.55 11.62 5.77
CA ALA A 13 -7.70 10.92 5.26
C ALA A 13 -7.27 10.11 4.03
N ASP A 14 -7.58 8.82 4.04
CA ASP A 14 -7.21 7.88 2.98
C ASP A 14 -8.46 7.39 2.24
N ILE A 15 -8.41 7.43 0.92
CA ILE A 15 -9.46 6.94 0.04
C ILE A 15 -8.82 5.91 -0.90
N THR A 16 -9.43 4.73 -1.01
CA THR A 16 -9.00 3.67 -1.94
C THR A 16 -10.19 3.20 -2.75
N TRP A 17 -10.03 3.18 -4.07
CA TRP A 17 -11.01 2.71 -5.03
C TRP A 17 -10.43 1.56 -5.84
N SER A 18 -11.12 0.42 -5.82
CA SER A 18 -10.75 -0.78 -6.59
C SER A 18 -12.00 -1.46 -7.14
N PRO A 19 -12.35 -1.28 -8.43
CA PRO A 19 -13.45 -2.00 -9.05
C PRO A 19 -13.06 -3.44 -9.36
N SER A 20 -14.01 -4.37 -9.25
CA SER A 20 -13.82 -5.75 -9.68
C SER A 20 -13.94 -5.87 -11.20
N LEU A 21 -12.86 -6.23 -11.88
CA LEU A 21 -12.90 -6.57 -13.30
C LEU A 21 -13.12 -8.08 -13.44
N ASN A 22 -14.33 -8.49 -13.85
CA ASN A 22 -14.64 -9.88 -14.13
C ASN A 22 -14.11 -10.24 -15.52
N LEU A 23 -12.89 -10.76 -15.58
CA LEU A 23 -12.26 -11.24 -16.82
C LEU A 23 -12.78 -12.63 -17.24
N SER A 24 -13.62 -13.27 -16.43
CA SER A 24 -14.16 -14.61 -16.65
C SER A 24 -15.55 -14.73 -16.03
N ASP A 25 -16.40 -15.55 -16.64
CA ASP A 25 -17.74 -15.90 -16.14
C ASP A 25 -17.69 -16.87 -14.94
N ASN A 26 -16.50 -17.42 -14.65
CA ASN A 26 -16.27 -18.21 -13.46
C ASN A 26 -16.27 -17.31 -12.21
N GLN A 27 -16.94 -17.73 -11.13
CA GLN A 27 -17.00 -16.99 -9.87
C GLN A 27 -15.64 -16.88 -9.16
N THR A 28 -14.73 -17.81 -9.41
CA THR A 28 -13.36 -17.82 -8.86
C THR A 28 -12.33 -18.12 -9.96
N PRO A 29 -12.07 -17.18 -10.89
CA PRO A 29 -11.07 -17.40 -11.92
C PRO A 29 -9.69 -17.49 -11.28
N VAL A 30 -8.85 -18.34 -11.86
CA VAL A 30 -7.45 -18.54 -11.42
C VAL A 30 -6.63 -17.28 -11.59
N PHE A 31 -7.00 -16.39 -12.51
CA PHE A 31 -6.34 -15.10 -12.71
C PHE A 31 -7.34 -13.95 -12.55
N ARG A 32 -6.94 -12.90 -11.83
CA ARG A 32 -7.70 -11.65 -11.73
C ARG A 32 -6.81 -10.43 -11.86
N LEU A 33 -7.43 -9.36 -12.34
CA LEU A 33 -6.86 -8.02 -12.45
C LEU A 33 -7.74 -7.07 -11.63
N LEU A 34 -7.15 -6.37 -10.67
CA LEU A 34 -7.84 -5.36 -9.86
C LEU A 34 -7.11 -4.03 -10.05
N PRO A 35 -7.67 -3.06 -10.77
CA PRO A 35 -7.12 -1.72 -10.73
C PRO A 35 -7.34 -1.15 -9.32
N VAL A 36 -6.34 -0.44 -8.81
CA VAL A 36 -6.35 0.21 -7.50
C VAL A 36 -5.91 1.65 -7.70
N ALA A 37 -6.74 2.57 -7.23
CA ALA A 37 -6.41 3.97 -7.11
C ALA A 37 -6.58 4.38 -5.65
N SER A 38 -5.55 4.98 -5.06
CA SER A 38 -5.61 5.49 -3.69
C SER A 38 -5.20 6.95 -3.65
N ALA A 39 -5.75 7.69 -2.70
CA ALA A 39 -5.36 9.07 -2.44
C ALA A 39 -5.37 9.32 -0.94
N THR A 40 -4.32 10.00 -0.47
CA THR A 40 -4.16 10.42 0.92
C THR A 40 -4.14 11.94 0.93
N PHE A 41 -4.99 12.54 1.76
CA PHE A 41 -5.06 13.98 1.96
C PHE A 41 -4.90 14.30 3.43
N GLY A 42 -3.94 15.15 3.77
CA GLY A 42 -3.64 15.44 5.16
C GLY A 42 -2.55 16.46 5.32
N ASN A 43 -2.44 16.96 6.54
CA ASN A 43 -1.39 17.91 6.92
C ASN A 43 -0.03 17.23 7.15
N THR A 44 0.03 15.89 7.11
CA THR A 44 1.26 15.10 7.27
C THR A 44 1.68 14.49 5.94
N PHE A 45 0.74 13.87 5.22
CA PHE A 45 0.98 13.29 3.91
C PHE A 45 -0.11 13.72 2.94
N THR A 46 0.29 14.15 1.74
CA THR A 46 -0.65 14.33 0.62
C THR A 46 -0.06 13.69 -0.62
N GLY A 47 -0.82 12.79 -1.23
CA GLY A 47 -0.41 12.05 -2.41
C GLY A 47 -1.50 11.17 -2.97
N ALA A 48 -1.19 10.50 -4.07
CA ALA A 48 -2.05 9.52 -4.70
C ALA A 48 -1.20 8.36 -5.21
N SER A 49 -1.79 7.18 -5.33
CA SER A 49 -1.18 6.05 -6.02
C SER A 49 -2.15 5.42 -7.00
N LEU A 50 -1.59 4.83 -8.05
CA LEU A 50 -2.34 4.11 -9.07
C LEU A 50 -1.55 2.87 -9.46
N GLY A 51 -2.20 1.71 -9.43
CA GLY A 51 -1.57 0.45 -9.81
C GLY A 51 -2.58 -0.68 -10.00
N PRO A 52 -2.36 -1.61 -10.92
CA PRO A 52 -3.13 -2.84 -10.99
C PRO A 52 -2.54 -3.91 -10.06
N VAL A 53 -3.40 -4.65 -9.36
CA VAL A 53 -3.05 -5.91 -8.70
C VAL A 53 -3.38 -7.05 -9.65
N PHE A 54 -2.36 -7.83 -9.99
CA PHE A 54 -2.49 -9.09 -10.69
C PHE A 54 -2.49 -10.20 -9.65
N SER A 55 -3.55 -10.99 -9.58
CA SER A 55 -3.60 -12.15 -8.68
C SER A 55 -3.67 -13.44 -9.48
N LEU A 56 -2.90 -14.44 -9.05
CA LEU A 56 -2.91 -15.79 -9.60
C LEU A 56 -3.20 -16.80 -8.48
N GLY A 57 -4.36 -17.43 -8.53
CA GLY A 57 -4.84 -18.43 -7.58
C GLY A 57 -6.32 -18.24 -7.25
N LYS A 58 -6.76 -18.88 -6.19
CA LYS A 58 -8.14 -18.77 -5.70
C LYS A 58 -8.25 -17.54 -4.80
N MET A 59 -8.68 -16.43 -5.38
CA MET A 59 -9.02 -15.20 -4.65
C MET A 59 -10.54 -15.07 -4.53
N GLY A 60 -11.04 -14.74 -3.34
CA GLY A 60 -12.47 -14.51 -3.12
C GLY A 60 -12.90 -13.16 -3.66
N LYS A 61 -14.13 -12.72 -3.32
CA LYS A 61 -14.68 -11.46 -3.86
C LYS A 61 -13.81 -10.27 -3.45
N ASN A 62 -13.74 -9.23 -4.30
CA ASN A 62 -12.87 -8.08 -4.06
C ASN A 62 -13.15 -7.39 -2.71
N ASN A 63 -14.39 -7.41 -2.21
CA ASN A 63 -14.74 -6.83 -0.91
C ASN A 63 -14.56 -7.77 0.30
N GLN A 64 -14.15 -9.02 0.09
CA GLN A 64 -14.04 -10.05 1.14
C GLN A 64 -12.66 -10.72 1.21
N THR A 65 -11.78 -10.38 0.28
CA THR A 65 -10.45 -11.00 0.20
C THR A 65 -9.54 -10.53 1.33
N ILE A 66 -8.66 -11.43 1.77
CA ILE A 66 -7.57 -11.15 2.72
C ILE A 66 -6.64 -10.02 2.24
N PHE A 67 -6.56 -9.75 0.93
CA PHE A 67 -5.73 -8.69 0.37
C PHE A 67 -6.03 -7.30 0.97
N TRP A 68 -7.31 -7.00 1.24
CA TRP A 68 -7.73 -5.74 1.86
C TRP A 68 -7.84 -5.81 3.39
N GLY A 69 -7.39 -6.91 4.00
CA GLY A 69 -7.63 -7.19 5.42
C GLY A 69 -9.12 -7.35 5.78
N SER A 70 -10.01 -7.47 4.79
CA SER A 70 -11.47 -7.42 4.95
C SER A 70 -12.11 -8.82 5.00
N HIS A 71 -11.42 -9.79 5.61
CA HIS A 71 -11.91 -11.15 5.78
C HIS A 71 -12.93 -11.20 6.94
N LEU A 72 -14.11 -10.61 6.74
CA LEU A 72 -15.09 -10.36 7.80
C LEU A 72 -16.02 -11.54 8.11
N ASN A 73 -16.01 -12.63 7.35
CA ASN A 73 -16.82 -13.83 7.64
C ASN A 73 -16.18 -15.09 7.04
N GLY A 74 -15.51 -15.86 7.90
CA GLY A 74 -14.55 -16.90 7.54
C GLY A 74 -15.12 -18.25 7.12
N TYR A 75 -15.41 -18.41 5.82
CA TYR A 75 -15.65 -19.73 5.22
C TYR A 75 -15.02 -19.94 3.83
N SER A 76 -14.45 -18.90 3.22
CA SER A 76 -13.85 -19.02 1.89
C SER A 76 -12.34 -19.20 2.00
N ASN A 77 -11.87 -20.42 1.76
CA ASN A 77 -10.44 -20.68 1.60
C ASN A 77 -9.92 -19.92 0.36
N GLU A 78 -8.96 -19.03 0.58
CA GLU A 78 -8.26 -18.28 -0.47
C GLU A 78 -6.78 -18.65 -0.44
N SER A 79 -6.18 -18.77 -1.62
CA SER A 79 -4.74 -18.96 -1.78
C SER A 79 -4.34 -18.42 -3.13
N PHE A 80 -3.57 -17.34 -3.13
CA PHE A 80 -3.16 -16.68 -4.36
C PHE A 80 -1.81 -15.98 -4.19
N PHE A 81 -1.06 -15.96 -5.28
CA PHE A 81 0.06 -15.06 -5.47
C PHE A 81 -0.46 -13.75 -6.01
N TYR A 82 0.17 -12.64 -5.65
CA TYR A 82 -0.15 -11.34 -6.19
C TYR A 82 1.10 -10.57 -6.60
N PHE A 83 0.94 -9.77 -7.65
CA PHE A 83 1.90 -8.80 -8.11
C PHE A 83 1.20 -7.45 -8.22
N TYR A 84 1.72 -6.45 -7.54
CA TYR A 84 1.14 -5.12 -7.44
C TYR A 84 2.19 -4.05 -7.77
N PRO A 85 2.40 -3.76 -9.07
CA PRO A 85 3.13 -2.58 -9.50
C PRO A 85 2.24 -1.33 -9.33
N GLU A 86 2.78 -0.30 -8.68
CA GLU A 86 2.07 0.95 -8.48
C GLU A 86 3.00 2.15 -8.69
N MET A 87 2.40 3.21 -9.23
CA MET A 87 2.99 4.53 -9.33
C MET A 87 2.45 5.37 -8.18
N VAL A 88 3.32 5.85 -7.32
CA VAL A 88 2.96 6.69 -6.18
C VAL A 88 3.41 8.12 -6.46
N MET A 89 2.46 9.03 -6.46
CA MET A 89 2.69 10.46 -6.56
C MET A 89 2.60 11.12 -5.18
N SER A 90 3.69 11.72 -4.71
CA SER A 90 3.72 12.44 -3.43
C SER A 90 3.80 13.94 -3.69
N LEU A 91 2.79 14.68 -3.23
CA LEU A 91 2.76 16.15 -3.31
C LEU A 91 3.36 16.76 -2.05
N TYR A 92 3.06 16.18 -0.90
CA TYR A 92 3.50 16.69 0.39
C TYR A 92 3.88 15.54 1.33
N ASN A 93 5.00 15.72 2.03
CA ASN A 93 5.47 14.79 3.04
C ASN A 93 6.16 15.57 4.17
N ALA A 94 5.51 15.61 5.33
CA ALA A 94 6.00 16.33 6.51
C ALA A 94 7.33 15.76 7.05
N THR A 95 7.69 14.51 6.76
CA THR A 95 8.97 13.91 7.20
C THR A 95 10.18 14.38 6.37
N ILE A 96 9.94 14.93 5.18
CA ILE A 96 10.98 15.46 4.28
C ILE A 96 10.95 16.99 4.23
N GLN A 97 9.76 17.59 4.28
CA GLN A 97 9.55 19.03 4.08
C GLN A 97 9.28 19.79 5.39
N GLY A 98 9.12 19.11 6.53
CA GLY A 98 8.65 19.72 7.78
C GLY A 98 7.14 20.00 7.75
N GLY A 99 6.53 20.05 8.93
CA GLY A 99 5.08 20.18 9.11
C GLY A 99 4.47 21.43 8.45
N LEU A 100 3.22 21.29 7.98
CA LEU A 100 2.59 22.23 7.06
C LEU A 100 2.29 23.58 7.72
N PHE A 101 2.05 23.56 9.03
CA PHE A 101 1.66 24.73 9.82
C PHE A 101 2.82 25.42 10.54
N ARG A 102 4.08 24.97 10.35
CA ARG A 102 5.25 25.60 10.96
C ARG A 102 5.95 26.57 10.01
N SER A 103 6.12 27.81 10.47
CA SER A 103 6.90 28.86 9.78
C SER A 103 8.41 28.54 9.75
N ASP A 104 8.91 27.81 10.75
CA ASP A 104 10.30 27.36 10.85
C ASP A 104 10.34 25.84 10.64
N LYS A 105 10.64 25.43 9.40
CA LYS A 105 10.66 24.03 8.94
C LYS A 105 12.00 23.33 9.18
N GLY A 106 12.96 24.00 9.84
CA GLY A 106 14.32 23.52 10.04
C GLY A 106 15.24 23.76 8.82
N PRO A 107 16.57 23.55 8.98
CA PRO A 107 17.58 23.98 8.00
C PRO A 107 17.68 23.11 6.74
N TYR A 108 17.04 21.93 6.70
CA TYR A 108 17.13 20.99 5.57
C TYR A 108 15.74 20.53 5.11
N THR A 109 15.19 21.21 4.10
CA THR A 109 14.03 20.72 3.35
C THR A 109 14.55 19.86 2.18
N GLY A 110 14.35 18.55 2.22
CA GLY A 110 14.74 17.65 1.13
C GLY A 110 13.86 17.84 -0.10
N LYS A 111 14.42 17.65 -1.31
CA LYS A 111 13.62 17.67 -2.55
C LYS A 111 12.86 16.34 -2.68
N LEU A 112 11.56 16.40 -2.44
CA LEU A 112 10.65 15.26 -2.60
C LEU A 112 10.74 14.69 -4.02
N ASN A 113 10.81 13.36 -4.13
CA ASN A 113 10.56 12.71 -5.40
C ASN A 113 9.05 12.61 -5.59
N HIS A 114 8.50 13.50 -6.41
CA HIS A 114 7.05 13.57 -6.62
C HIS A 114 6.47 12.31 -7.24
N LEU A 115 7.26 11.52 -7.96
CA LEU A 115 6.80 10.29 -8.59
C LEU A 115 7.77 9.15 -8.25
N ARG A 116 7.28 8.14 -7.55
CA ARG A 116 8.02 6.94 -7.21
C ARG A 116 7.30 5.70 -7.72
N TYR A 117 8.07 4.75 -8.20
CA TYR A 117 7.59 3.42 -8.53
C TYR A 117 7.74 2.51 -7.30
N ARG A 118 6.70 1.74 -7.00
CA ARG A 118 6.70 0.73 -5.96
C ARG A 118 6.14 -0.55 -6.55
N GLN A 119 6.72 -1.68 -6.22
CA GLN A 119 6.20 -2.98 -6.63
C GLN A 119 6.17 -3.91 -5.44
N THR A 120 5.06 -4.63 -5.30
CA THR A 120 4.90 -5.64 -4.27
C THR A 120 4.63 -6.98 -4.93
N ILE A 121 5.37 -8.01 -4.53
CA ILE A 121 5.10 -9.39 -4.90
C ILE A 121 4.83 -10.14 -3.61
N GLY A 122 3.80 -10.97 -3.58
CA GLY A 122 3.53 -11.75 -2.39
C GLY A 122 2.62 -12.93 -2.62
N TRP A 123 2.37 -13.61 -1.53
CA TRP A 123 1.47 -14.74 -1.44
C TRP A 123 0.59 -14.57 -0.22
N MET A 124 -0.70 -14.87 -0.37
CA MET A 124 -1.65 -14.83 0.72
C MET A 124 -2.47 -16.11 0.75
N HIS A 125 -2.71 -16.58 1.96
CA HIS A 125 -3.55 -17.72 2.24
C HIS A 125 -4.50 -17.40 3.39
N SER A 126 -5.77 -17.69 3.18
CA SER A 126 -6.82 -17.55 4.17
C SER A 126 -7.52 -18.88 4.36
N GLY A 127 -7.59 -19.33 5.60
CA GLY A 127 -8.34 -20.49 6.04
C GLY A 127 -9.38 -20.11 7.10
N PRO A 128 -10.15 -21.09 7.61
CA PRO A 128 -11.25 -20.82 8.55
C PRO A 128 -10.78 -20.28 9.91
N ILE A 129 -9.55 -20.60 10.33
CA ILE A 129 -9.01 -20.26 11.65
C ILE A 129 -7.82 -19.30 11.54
N PHE A 130 -6.99 -19.47 10.52
CA PHE A 130 -5.75 -18.70 10.37
C PHE A 130 -5.60 -18.10 8.96
N ASN A 131 -4.94 -16.96 8.93
CA ASN A 131 -4.67 -16.13 7.77
C ASN A 131 -3.16 -15.84 7.75
N ILE A 132 -2.50 -16.06 6.62
CA ILE A 132 -1.06 -15.84 6.46
C ILE A 132 -0.83 -15.07 5.17
N GLY A 133 -0.03 -14.02 5.23
CA GLY A 133 0.44 -13.26 4.09
C GLY A 133 1.95 -13.09 4.15
N LEU A 134 2.61 -13.25 3.02
CA LEU A 134 4.04 -12.96 2.83
C LEU A 134 4.16 -12.00 1.66
N GLY A 135 4.89 -10.91 1.83
CA GLY A 135 5.10 -9.94 0.76
C GLY A 135 6.52 -9.41 0.74
N LEU A 136 7.03 -9.15 -0.45
CA LEU A 136 8.27 -8.45 -0.73
C LEU A 136 7.93 -7.18 -1.48
N VAL A 137 8.37 -6.05 -0.94
CA VAL A 137 8.15 -4.73 -1.49
C VAL A 137 9.49 -4.18 -1.96
N PHE A 138 9.53 -3.75 -3.21
CA PHE A 138 10.57 -2.88 -3.71
C PHE A 138 10.00 -1.47 -3.85
N ASP A 139 10.62 -0.52 -3.16
CA ASP A 139 10.27 0.88 -3.22
C ASP A 139 11.43 1.67 -3.82
N SER A 140 11.11 2.46 -4.83
CA SER A 140 12.09 3.38 -5.41
C SER A 140 12.29 4.60 -4.51
N ARG A 141 13.31 5.40 -4.83
CA ARG A 141 13.76 6.51 -3.98
C ARG A 141 12.65 7.52 -3.69
N GLU A 142 12.38 7.76 -2.40
CA GLU A 142 11.38 8.74 -1.93
C GLU A 142 11.87 10.19 -2.00
N SER A 143 13.18 10.40 -1.89
CA SER A 143 13.84 11.72 -1.98
C SER A 143 14.91 11.72 -3.06
N LYS A 144 15.09 12.84 -3.77
CA LYS A 144 16.20 13.01 -4.73
C LYS A 144 17.58 12.93 -4.07
N THR A 145 17.65 13.10 -2.75
CA THR A 145 18.87 12.97 -1.95
C THR A 145 19.11 11.56 -1.41
N GLN A 146 18.16 10.63 -1.57
CA GLN A 146 18.33 9.25 -1.16
C GLN A 146 19.16 8.49 -2.19
N TRP A 147 20.23 7.84 -1.73
CA TRP A 147 21.18 7.17 -2.62
C TRP A 147 20.69 5.82 -3.12
N HIS A 148 19.91 5.07 -2.32
CA HIS A 148 19.52 3.70 -2.62
C HIS A 148 18.00 3.47 -2.56
N SER A 149 17.49 2.67 -3.49
CA SER A 149 16.16 2.06 -3.44
C SER A 149 16.09 1.05 -2.29
N GLN A 150 14.89 0.78 -1.79
CA GLN A 150 14.69 -0.08 -0.62
C GLN A 150 13.97 -1.37 -1.02
N TRP A 151 14.39 -2.46 -0.41
CA TRP A 151 13.71 -3.75 -0.46
C TRP A 151 13.38 -4.14 0.98
N TYR A 152 12.13 -4.47 1.24
CA TYR A 152 11.71 -4.97 2.54
C TYR A 152 10.63 -6.04 2.38
N GLY A 153 10.58 -6.95 3.34
CA GLY A 153 9.53 -7.95 3.44
C GLY A 153 8.51 -7.59 4.50
N HIS A 154 7.29 -8.07 4.35
CA HIS A 154 6.30 -8.08 5.42
C HIS A 154 5.67 -9.46 5.55
N VAL A 155 5.31 -9.79 6.79
CA VAL A 155 4.58 -10.99 7.14
C VAL A 155 3.30 -10.55 7.84
N GLN A 156 2.18 -11.07 7.39
CA GLN A 156 0.87 -10.83 7.98
C GLN A 156 0.35 -12.13 8.56
N LEU A 157 -0.09 -12.09 9.82
CA LEU A 157 -0.77 -13.20 10.48
C LEU A 157 -2.09 -12.69 11.02
N GLY A 158 -3.16 -13.44 10.80
CA GLY A 158 -4.48 -13.18 11.36
C GLY A 158 -5.11 -14.46 11.88
N VAL A 159 -5.83 -14.36 12.99
CA VAL A 159 -6.59 -15.48 13.57
C VAL A 159 -8.04 -15.04 13.65
N SER A 160 -8.96 -15.91 13.22
CA SER A 160 -10.41 -15.67 13.32
C SER A 160 -10.97 -16.59 14.41
N PHE A 161 -11.75 -16.03 15.34
CA PHE A 161 -12.36 -16.73 16.49
C PHE A 161 -13.87 -16.56 16.49
#